data_AF-A0A8T6VU13-F1
#
_entry.id   AF-A0A8T6VU13-F1
#
_cell.length_a   1.000
_cell.length_b   1.000
_cell.length_c   1.000
_cell.angle_alpha   90.00
_cell.angle_beta   90.00
_cell.angle_gamma   90.00
#
_symmetry.space_group_name_H-M   'P 1'
#
loop_
_entity.id
_entity.type
_entity.pdbx_description
1 polymer ?
#
loop_
_entity_poly.entity_id
_entity_poly.type
_entity_poly.pdbx_seq_one_letter_code
_entity_poly.pdbx_strand_id
1 'polypeptide(L)'
;SDYHLLRKHLAENEALNHPKIAVLKSEIRRHLKNNPSTRILVFTQYRDTATHLVQELKSLHHVEAERFVGQASKEDDPGLSQEEQAQILQDFREGNLNVLVATSIAEEGLDIPAVDLVLFYEPIPSGIRHIQRKGRTGRKNIGRTVILAAKETADIAYLYASKRRIQKMRSIVTGLETQLPDFPRKGVKPPSNPMPKSMIAEEKPSEAPEGRVQEDVEELRRFNRQVDRVAKSLWMKVMKAGAEGLSVEALQEGLLSDYSTSVIKAAIDRLQEAEQIIKLGSDRIASAASLKGTEDKESYQVEVERILPGRAVCLINDRWRARLLPEEYEGPSQLIKKNMRFRATGNLFRDGDTLCLRVRRVTRIL
;
A
#
# COMPACT_ATOMS: atom_id res chain seq x y z
N SER A 1 -2.38 -39.64 1.79
CA SER A 1 -3.44 -39.74 2.81
C SER A 1 -3.91 -38.37 3.30
N ASP A 2 -3.05 -37.33 3.35
CA ASP A 2 -3.45 -36.01 3.86
C ASP A 2 -4.21 -35.11 2.86
N TYR A 3 -3.99 -35.27 1.54
CA TYR A 3 -4.64 -34.43 0.54
C TYR A 3 -6.16 -34.64 0.47
N HIS A 4 -6.62 -35.89 0.61
CA HIS A 4 -8.04 -36.20 0.66
C HIS A 4 -8.70 -35.72 1.95
N LEU A 5 -7.98 -35.76 3.07
CA LEU A 5 -8.47 -35.23 4.35
C LEU A 5 -8.56 -33.70 4.32
N LEU A 6 -7.57 -33.04 3.71
CA LEU A 6 -7.57 -31.59 3.51
C LEU A 6 -8.70 -31.15 2.56
N ARG A 7 -8.93 -31.88 1.46
CA ARG A 7 -10.07 -31.63 0.56
C ARG A 7 -11.41 -31.87 1.26
N LYS A 8 -11.51 -32.91 2.09
CA LYS A 8 -12.72 -33.20 2.85
C LYS A 8 -13.00 -32.10 3.88
N HIS A 9 -11.99 -31.63 4.60
CA HIS A 9 -12.15 -30.50 5.52
C HIS A 9 -12.39 -29.17 4.81
N LEU A 10 -11.83 -28.94 3.62
CA LEU A 10 -12.17 -27.78 2.80
C LEU A 10 -13.62 -27.84 2.32
N ALA A 11 -14.10 -28.99 1.87
CA ALA A 11 -15.50 -29.21 1.47
C ALA A 11 -16.48 -29.17 2.65
N GLU A 12 -16.10 -29.67 3.83
CA GLU A 12 -16.88 -29.52 5.07
C GLU A 12 -16.94 -28.06 5.54
N ASN A 13 -15.92 -27.26 5.21
CA ASN A 13 -15.91 -25.81 5.43
C ASN A 13 -16.51 -24.98 4.28
N GLU A 14 -16.84 -25.57 3.11
CA GLU A 14 -17.60 -24.87 2.04
C GLU A 14 -19.00 -24.45 2.51
N ALA A 15 -19.52 -25.07 3.57
CA ALA A 15 -20.75 -24.63 4.24
C ALA A 15 -20.60 -23.26 4.96
N LEU A 16 -19.36 -22.80 5.22
CA LEU A 16 -19.08 -21.48 5.76
C LEU A 16 -18.79 -20.51 4.61
N ASN A 17 -19.86 -20.03 3.99
CA ASN A 17 -19.79 -18.94 3.02
C ASN A 17 -19.01 -17.75 3.61
N HIS A 18 -17.99 -17.28 2.88
CA HIS A 18 -17.16 -16.17 3.33
C HIS A 18 -18.03 -14.93 3.64
N PRO A 19 -17.86 -14.24 4.78
CA PRO A 19 -18.76 -13.14 5.22
C PRO A 19 -18.86 -11.99 4.19
N LYS A 20 -17.81 -11.77 3.39
CA LYS A 20 -17.80 -10.83 2.26
C LYS A 20 -18.94 -11.08 1.25
N ILE A 21 -19.34 -12.34 1.02
CA ILE A 21 -20.44 -12.67 0.09
C ILE A 21 -21.76 -12.12 0.62
N ALA A 22 -22.04 -12.29 1.90
CA ALA A 22 -23.24 -11.74 2.53
C ALA A 22 -23.28 -10.21 2.42
N VAL A 23 -22.14 -9.55 2.67
CA VAL A 23 -22.01 -8.09 2.54
C VAL A 23 -22.20 -7.65 1.08
N LEU A 24 -21.59 -8.35 0.12
CA LEU A 24 -21.74 -8.09 -1.31
C LEU A 24 -23.21 -8.16 -1.74
N LYS A 25 -23.89 -9.26 -1.42
CA LYS A 25 -25.33 -9.44 -1.70
C LYS A 25 -26.15 -8.33 -1.07
N SER A 26 -25.82 -7.92 0.16
CA SER A 26 -26.56 -6.86 0.86
C SER A 26 -26.42 -5.48 0.18
N GLU A 27 -25.23 -5.12 -0.32
CA GLU A 27 -25.03 -3.84 -1.00
C GLU A 27 -25.67 -3.83 -2.39
N ILE A 28 -25.58 -4.94 -3.13
CA ILE A 28 -26.24 -5.08 -4.44
C ILE A 28 -27.76 -4.96 -4.28
N ARG A 29 -28.36 -5.70 -3.34
CA ARG A 29 -29.80 -5.59 -3.03
C ARG A 29 -30.22 -4.18 -2.65
N ARG A 30 -29.41 -3.51 -1.82
CA ARG A 30 -29.70 -2.12 -1.40
C ARG A 30 -29.69 -1.17 -2.59
N HIS A 31 -28.77 -1.33 -3.52
CA HIS A 31 -28.67 -0.46 -4.69
C HIS A 31 -29.82 -0.70 -5.67
N LEU A 32 -30.12 -1.96 -5.97
CA LEU A 32 -31.22 -2.35 -6.85
C LEU A 32 -32.59 -1.94 -6.29
N LYS A 33 -32.78 -1.97 -4.97
CA LYS A 33 -34.02 -1.48 -4.33
C LYS A 33 -34.25 0.01 -4.57
N ASN A 34 -33.18 0.81 -4.56
CA ASN A 34 -33.28 2.25 -4.74
C ASN A 34 -33.41 2.64 -6.22
N ASN A 35 -32.77 1.88 -7.10
CA ASN A 35 -32.87 2.08 -8.54
C ASN A 35 -32.75 0.71 -9.26
N PRO A 36 -33.88 0.13 -9.70
CA PRO A 36 -33.89 -1.19 -10.35
C PRO A 36 -33.13 -1.24 -11.69
N SER A 37 -32.91 -0.08 -12.33
CA SER A 37 -32.20 0.03 -13.60
C SER A 37 -30.68 0.22 -13.46
N THR A 38 -30.14 0.11 -12.25
CA THR A 38 -28.71 0.32 -12.00
C THR A 38 -27.86 -0.75 -12.63
N ARG A 39 -26.72 -0.32 -13.19
CA ARG A 39 -25.67 -1.24 -13.64
C ARG A 39 -24.56 -1.30 -12.59
N ILE A 40 -24.16 -2.51 -12.24
CA ILE A 40 -23.21 -2.78 -11.17
C ILE A 40 -22.02 -3.54 -11.75
N LEU A 41 -20.81 -3.10 -11.42
CA LEU A 41 -19.57 -3.77 -11.78
C LEU A 41 -18.90 -4.29 -10.51
N VAL A 42 -18.68 -5.60 -10.43
CA VAL A 42 -17.98 -6.25 -9.33
C VAL A 42 -16.60 -6.70 -9.80
N PHE A 43 -15.54 -6.25 -9.14
CA PHE A 43 -14.17 -6.66 -9.42
C PHE A 43 -13.66 -7.70 -8.43
N THR A 44 -12.96 -8.69 -8.94
CA THR A 44 -12.25 -9.71 -8.17
C THR A 44 -10.89 -10.00 -8.79
N GLN A 45 -9.95 -10.54 -8.01
CA GLN A 45 -8.61 -10.85 -8.49
C GLN A 45 -8.58 -12.17 -9.26
N TYR A 46 -9.38 -13.14 -8.85
CA TYR A 46 -9.33 -14.52 -9.33
C TYR A 46 -10.58 -14.91 -10.12
N ARG A 47 -10.38 -15.74 -11.15
CA ARG A 47 -11.44 -16.22 -12.05
C ARG A 47 -12.40 -17.18 -11.35
N ASP A 48 -11.88 -18.09 -10.53
CA ASP A 48 -12.70 -19.03 -9.75
C ASP A 48 -13.64 -18.28 -8.81
N THR A 49 -13.12 -17.23 -8.14
CA THR A 49 -13.93 -16.32 -7.33
C THR A 49 -14.99 -15.62 -8.18
N ALA A 50 -14.68 -15.20 -9.41
CA ALA A 50 -15.68 -14.59 -10.29
C ALA A 50 -16.82 -15.56 -10.61
N THR A 51 -16.53 -16.82 -10.93
CA THR A 51 -17.55 -17.86 -11.16
C THR A 51 -18.42 -18.05 -9.92
N HIS A 52 -17.78 -18.21 -8.76
CA HIS A 52 -18.49 -18.42 -7.50
C HIS A 52 -19.41 -17.24 -7.16
N LEU A 53 -18.91 -16.01 -7.34
CA LEU A 53 -19.72 -14.80 -7.12
C LEU A 53 -20.92 -14.73 -8.09
N VAL A 54 -20.75 -15.08 -9.36
CA VAL A 54 -21.87 -15.10 -10.32
C VAL A 54 -22.92 -16.12 -9.90
N GLN A 55 -22.53 -17.34 -9.51
CA GLN A 55 -23.47 -18.36 -9.01
C GLN A 55 -24.25 -17.86 -7.78
N GLU A 56 -23.54 -17.27 -6.83
CA GLU A 56 -24.13 -16.70 -5.63
C GLU A 56 -25.05 -15.50 -5.94
N LEU A 57 -24.75 -14.70 -6.96
CA LEU A 57 -25.54 -13.53 -7.34
C LEU A 57 -26.76 -13.89 -8.18
N LYS A 58 -26.68 -14.92 -9.05
CA LYS A 58 -27.83 -15.45 -9.81
C LYS A 58 -28.93 -16.01 -8.88
N SER A 59 -28.59 -16.36 -7.63
CA SER A 59 -29.58 -16.74 -6.60
C SER A 59 -30.46 -15.58 -6.11
N LEU A 60 -30.12 -14.34 -6.45
CA LEU A 60 -30.86 -13.14 -6.04
C LEU A 60 -31.97 -12.81 -7.04
N HIS A 61 -33.16 -12.48 -6.54
CA HIS A 61 -34.22 -11.93 -7.38
C HIS A 61 -33.79 -10.60 -8.02
N HIS A 62 -34.11 -10.44 -9.32
CA HIS A 62 -33.82 -9.25 -10.12
C HIS A 62 -32.32 -8.96 -10.32
N VAL A 63 -31.49 -10.01 -10.31
CA VAL A 63 -30.06 -9.92 -10.60
C VAL A 63 -29.74 -10.81 -11.78
N GLU A 64 -29.38 -10.18 -12.90
CA GLU A 64 -28.83 -10.82 -14.07
C GLU A 64 -27.33 -10.55 -14.09
N ALA A 65 -26.57 -11.51 -13.53
CA ALA A 65 -25.13 -11.42 -13.35
C ALA A 65 -24.38 -12.27 -14.37
N GLU A 66 -23.30 -11.76 -14.95
CA GLU A 66 -22.43 -12.56 -15.83
C GLU A 66 -20.94 -12.39 -15.53
N ARG A 67 -20.17 -13.44 -15.79
CA ARG A 67 -18.73 -13.49 -15.54
C ARG A 67 -17.99 -12.82 -16.70
N PHE A 68 -17.01 -11.96 -16.40
CA PHE A 68 -16.21 -11.24 -17.38
C PHE A 68 -14.71 -11.40 -17.15
N VAL A 69 -14.04 -12.21 -17.97
CA VAL A 69 -12.62 -12.55 -17.82
C VAL A 69 -11.84 -12.34 -19.12
N GLY A 70 -10.51 -12.31 -19.02
CA GLY A 70 -9.63 -12.20 -20.19
C GLY A 70 -9.67 -13.43 -21.11
N GLN A 71 -9.05 -13.30 -22.29
CA GLN A 71 -9.11 -14.28 -23.38
C GLN A 71 -8.30 -15.56 -23.15
N ALA A 72 -7.30 -15.54 -22.29
CA ALA A 72 -6.45 -16.70 -22.03
C ALA A 72 -7.28 -17.85 -21.44
N SER A 73 -7.16 -19.07 -21.99
CA SER A 73 -7.82 -20.26 -21.46
C SER A 73 -6.86 -21.13 -20.66
N LYS A 74 -7.37 -21.83 -19.64
CA LYS A 74 -6.69 -22.91 -18.90
C LYS A 74 -7.50 -24.19 -19.04
N GLU A 75 -6.89 -25.35 -18.78
CA GLU A 75 -7.52 -26.69 -18.96
C GLU A 75 -8.93 -26.78 -18.36
N ASP A 76 -9.14 -26.23 -17.15
CA ASP A 76 -10.43 -26.28 -16.43
C ASP A 76 -11.14 -24.91 -16.34
N ASP A 77 -10.61 -23.87 -16.98
CA ASP A 77 -11.13 -22.50 -16.87
C ASP A 77 -10.98 -21.74 -18.20
N PRO A 78 -11.95 -21.84 -19.11
CA PRO A 78 -11.90 -21.16 -20.39
C PRO A 78 -11.93 -19.63 -20.20
N GLY A 79 -11.13 -18.94 -20.99
CA GLY A 79 -11.25 -17.50 -21.19
C GLY A 79 -12.46 -17.17 -22.07
N LEU A 80 -12.75 -15.88 -22.21
CA LEU A 80 -13.79 -15.41 -23.12
C LEU A 80 -13.18 -14.95 -24.45
N SER A 81 -13.74 -15.37 -25.57
CA SER A 81 -13.37 -14.85 -26.89
C SER A 81 -13.66 -13.34 -26.98
N GLN A 82 -13.08 -12.68 -27.98
CA GLN A 82 -13.36 -11.26 -28.20
C GLN A 82 -14.83 -11.02 -28.59
N GLU A 83 -15.45 -11.92 -29.35
CA GLU A 83 -16.88 -11.85 -29.68
C GLU A 83 -17.74 -12.04 -28.43
N GLU A 84 -17.42 -13.01 -27.57
CA GLU A 84 -18.15 -13.26 -26.32
C GLU A 84 -18.05 -12.05 -25.37
N GLN A 85 -16.85 -11.47 -25.23
CA GLN A 85 -16.65 -10.25 -24.46
C GLN A 85 -17.48 -9.09 -25.03
N ALA A 86 -17.53 -8.93 -26.35
CA ALA A 86 -18.32 -7.88 -27.00
C ALA A 86 -19.82 -8.07 -26.76
N GLN A 87 -20.32 -9.31 -26.86
CA GLN A 87 -21.71 -9.65 -26.62
C GLN A 87 -22.13 -9.38 -25.17
N ILE A 88 -21.35 -9.85 -24.19
CA ILE A 88 -21.62 -9.59 -22.76
C ILE A 88 -21.64 -8.08 -22.47
N LEU A 89 -20.72 -7.32 -23.06
CA LEU A 89 -20.71 -5.86 -22.92
C LEU A 89 -21.91 -5.20 -23.59
N GLN A 90 -22.41 -5.75 -24.70
CA GLN A 90 -23.63 -5.26 -25.35
C GLN A 90 -24.86 -5.53 -24.48
N ASP A 91 -25.02 -6.75 -23.98
CA ASP A 91 -26.12 -7.13 -23.09
C ASP A 91 -26.13 -6.27 -21.82
N PHE A 92 -24.94 -5.95 -21.30
CA PHE A 92 -24.79 -5.04 -20.17
C PHE A 92 -25.10 -3.58 -20.50
N ARG A 93 -24.92 -3.12 -21.74
CA ARG A 93 -25.36 -1.77 -22.19
C ARG A 93 -26.87 -1.68 -22.32
N GLU A 94 -27.47 -2.72 -22.90
CA GLU A 94 -28.91 -2.80 -23.19
C GLU A 94 -29.74 -3.03 -21.90
N GLY A 95 -29.08 -3.47 -20.82
CA GLY A 95 -29.73 -3.72 -19.53
C GLY A 95 -30.27 -5.14 -19.37
N ASN A 96 -29.97 -6.03 -20.33
CA ASN A 96 -30.22 -7.46 -20.24
C ASN A 96 -29.40 -8.08 -19.09
N LEU A 97 -28.21 -7.53 -18.85
CA LEU A 97 -27.39 -7.81 -17.67
C LEU A 97 -27.31 -6.55 -16.81
N ASN A 98 -27.50 -6.69 -15.49
CA ASN A 98 -27.39 -5.58 -14.55
C ASN A 98 -26.20 -5.71 -13.60
N VAL A 99 -25.55 -6.88 -13.53
CA VAL A 99 -24.31 -7.09 -12.77
C VAL A 99 -23.24 -7.74 -13.64
N LEU A 100 -22.06 -7.15 -13.68
CA LEU A 100 -20.90 -7.74 -14.36
C LEU A 100 -19.82 -8.09 -13.32
N VAL A 101 -19.36 -9.33 -13.28
CA VAL A 101 -18.31 -9.77 -12.36
C VAL A 101 -16.99 -9.94 -13.13
N ALA A 102 -16.10 -8.96 -13.01
CA ALA A 102 -14.89 -8.86 -13.80
C ALA A 102 -13.61 -9.20 -13.03
N THR A 103 -12.62 -9.77 -13.74
CA THR A 103 -11.25 -9.92 -13.22
C THR A 103 -10.34 -8.78 -13.65
N SER A 104 -9.26 -8.53 -12.89
CA SER A 104 -8.32 -7.42 -13.14
C SER A 104 -7.62 -7.45 -14.52
N ILE A 105 -7.63 -8.60 -15.21
CA ILE A 105 -7.05 -8.75 -16.56
C ILE A 105 -8.03 -8.26 -17.63
N ALA A 106 -9.33 -8.28 -17.37
CA ALA A 106 -10.36 -7.84 -18.33
C ALA A 106 -10.45 -6.30 -18.46
N GLU A 107 -9.59 -5.57 -17.76
CA GLU A 107 -9.60 -4.12 -17.72
C GLU A 107 -8.75 -3.51 -18.85
N GLU A 108 -7.67 -4.14 -19.31
CA GLU A 108 -6.81 -3.57 -20.36
C GLU A 108 -7.51 -3.57 -21.74
N GLY A 109 -7.92 -2.38 -22.20
CA GLY A 109 -8.37 -2.14 -23.58
C GLY A 109 -9.88 -2.16 -23.86
N LEU A 110 -10.73 -2.57 -22.91
CA LEU A 110 -12.18 -2.75 -23.16
C LEU A 110 -13.04 -1.57 -22.67
N ASP A 111 -13.97 -1.07 -23.52
CA ASP A 111 -14.92 0.00 -23.19
C ASP A 111 -16.12 -0.49 -22.37
N ILE A 112 -15.90 -0.59 -21.05
CA ILE A 112 -16.96 -0.87 -20.08
C ILE A 112 -17.97 0.30 -20.08
N PRO A 113 -19.29 0.01 -20.13
CA PRO A 113 -20.36 1.00 -20.02
C PRO A 113 -20.33 1.81 -18.72
N ALA A 114 -21.08 2.91 -18.68
CA ALA A 114 -21.26 3.67 -17.43
C ALA A 114 -22.03 2.82 -16.41
N VAL A 115 -21.51 2.77 -15.19
CA VAL A 115 -22.06 2.00 -14.08
C VAL A 115 -22.31 2.88 -12.86
N ASP A 116 -23.40 2.60 -12.15
CA ASP A 116 -23.82 3.37 -10.98
C ASP A 116 -23.07 2.94 -9.73
N LEU A 117 -22.68 1.66 -9.66
CA LEU A 117 -21.96 1.08 -8.55
C LEU A 117 -20.78 0.22 -9.03
N VAL A 118 -19.60 0.50 -8.47
CA VAL A 118 -18.43 -0.36 -8.58
C VAL A 118 -18.15 -0.97 -7.21
N LEU A 119 -18.03 -2.30 -7.15
CA LEU A 119 -17.71 -3.08 -5.96
C LEU A 119 -16.41 -3.84 -6.15
N PHE A 120 -15.43 -3.64 -5.29
CA PHE A 120 -14.25 -4.48 -5.25
C PHE A 120 -14.45 -5.57 -4.17
N TYR A 121 -14.54 -6.84 -4.57
CA TYR A 121 -14.67 -7.96 -3.64
C TYR A 121 -13.42 -8.14 -2.78
N GLU A 122 -12.27 -7.75 -3.32
CA GLU A 122 -10.98 -7.70 -2.65
C GLU A 122 -10.31 -6.36 -2.94
N PRO A 123 -9.45 -5.83 -2.06
CA PRO A 123 -8.75 -4.57 -2.32
C PRO A 123 -7.70 -4.75 -3.43
N ILE A 124 -8.06 -4.44 -4.68
CA ILE A 124 -7.17 -4.58 -5.84
C ILE A 124 -6.54 -3.21 -6.18
N PRO A 125 -5.24 -3.00 -5.91
CA PRO A 125 -4.61 -1.69 -6.11
C PRO A 125 -4.56 -1.23 -7.57
N SER A 126 -4.54 -2.17 -8.52
CA SER A 126 -4.54 -1.89 -9.97
C SER A 126 -5.93 -1.52 -10.48
N GLY A 127 -6.96 -2.28 -10.11
CA GLY A 127 -8.34 -2.04 -10.55
C GLY A 127 -8.88 -0.67 -10.13
N ILE A 128 -8.54 -0.21 -8.92
CA ILE A 128 -8.93 1.15 -8.48
C ILE A 128 -8.30 2.23 -9.37
N ARG A 129 -7.03 2.05 -9.77
CA ARG A 129 -6.32 3.03 -10.58
C ARG A 129 -6.88 3.14 -11.98
N HIS A 130 -7.32 2.04 -12.57
CA HIS A 130 -7.74 2.05 -13.97
C HIS A 130 -9.18 2.57 -14.12
N ILE A 131 -10.09 2.20 -13.23
CA ILE A 131 -11.39 2.90 -13.07
C ILE A 131 -11.19 4.42 -12.96
N GLN A 132 -10.21 4.87 -12.17
CA GLN A 132 -9.90 6.30 -12.01
C GLN A 132 -9.24 6.94 -13.25
N ARG A 133 -8.45 6.19 -14.04
CA ARG A 133 -7.81 6.69 -15.27
C ARG A 133 -8.82 6.88 -16.40
N LYS A 134 -9.80 5.98 -16.54
CA LYS A 134 -10.90 6.16 -17.50
C LYS A 134 -11.83 7.31 -17.15
N GLY A 135 -11.91 7.71 -15.88
CA GLY A 135 -12.61 8.92 -15.44
C GLY A 135 -11.99 10.24 -15.95
N ARG A 136 -10.81 10.23 -16.60
CA ARG A 136 -10.14 11.45 -17.09
C ARG A 136 -10.61 11.95 -18.47
N THR A 137 -11.48 11.23 -19.16
CA THR A 137 -12.10 11.67 -20.44
C THR A 137 -13.41 12.44 -20.26
N GLY A 138 -13.75 12.82 -19.02
CA GLY A 138 -14.72 13.90 -18.76
C GLY A 138 -16.20 13.57 -18.91
N ARG A 139 -16.59 12.37 -19.35
CA ARG A 139 -18.00 11.92 -19.33
C ARG A 139 -18.07 10.39 -19.20
N LYS A 140 -18.51 9.90 -18.03
CA LYS A 140 -19.20 8.61 -17.74
C LYS A 140 -19.30 8.52 -16.21
N ASN A 141 -20.50 8.72 -15.69
CA ASN A 141 -20.79 8.83 -14.25
C ASN A 141 -20.46 7.52 -13.53
N ILE A 142 -19.35 7.48 -12.78
CA ILE A 142 -19.18 6.46 -11.74
C ILE A 142 -19.94 6.98 -10.52
N GLY A 143 -21.09 6.38 -10.21
CA GLY A 143 -21.95 6.87 -9.13
C GLY A 143 -21.32 6.66 -7.74
N ARG A 144 -20.97 5.42 -7.41
CA ARG A 144 -20.41 5.03 -6.11
C ARG A 144 -19.38 3.91 -6.25
N THR A 145 -18.30 3.96 -5.48
CA THR A 145 -17.30 2.89 -5.39
C THR A 145 -17.21 2.36 -3.96
N VAL A 146 -17.24 1.03 -3.82
CA VAL A 146 -17.16 0.32 -2.53
C VAL A 146 -16.06 -0.73 -2.61
N ILE A 147 -15.23 -0.83 -1.57
CA ILE A 147 -14.18 -1.84 -1.48
C ILE A 147 -14.47 -2.69 -0.25
N LEU A 148 -14.62 -4.00 -0.46
CA LEU A 148 -14.76 -4.98 0.61
C LEU A 148 -13.37 -5.41 1.08
N ALA A 149 -13.21 -5.54 2.39
CA ALA A 149 -12.00 -6.05 3.01
C ALA A 149 -12.39 -6.85 4.25
N ALA A 150 -11.90 -8.07 4.37
CA ALA A 150 -12.03 -8.84 5.60
C ALA A 150 -11.02 -8.34 6.64
N LYS A 151 -11.46 -8.19 7.89
CA LYS A 151 -10.54 -7.86 9.00
C LYS A 151 -9.60 -9.05 9.23
N GLU A 152 -8.39 -8.74 9.70
CA GLU A 152 -7.37 -9.75 10.06
C GLU A 152 -6.89 -10.64 8.90
N THR A 153 -7.20 -10.28 7.65
CA THR A 153 -6.67 -10.95 6.46
C THR A 153 -5.71 -10.05 5.68
N ALA A 154 -5.08 -10.62 4.64
CA ALA A 154 -4.22 -9.89 3.71
C ALA A 154 -4.95 -8.69 3.06
N ASP A 155 -6.28 -8.72 2.96
CA ASP A 155 -7.11 -7.63 2.43
C ASP A 155 -6.77 -6.29 3.09
N ILE A 156 -6.54 -6.29 4.41
CA ILE A 156 -6.23 -5.06 5.15
C ILE A 156 -4.92 -4.45 4.68
N ALA A 157 -3.88 -5.26 4.45
CA ALA A 157 -2.60 -4.78 3.94
C ALA A 157 -2.74 -4.19 2.53
N TYR A 158 -3.47 -4.86 1.64
CA TYR A 158 -3.73 -4.36 0.29
C TYR A 158 -4.61 -3.09 0.28
N LEU A 159 -5.57 -2.98 1.19
CA LEU A 159 -6.39 -1.79 1.36
C LEU A 159 -5.53 -0.59 1.79
N TYR A 160 -4.64 -0.76 2.78
CA TYR A 160 -3.72 0.30 3.19
C TYR A 160 -2.74 0.69 2.09
N ALA A 161 -2.19 -0.28 1.36
CA ALA A 161 -1.31 -0.02 0.21
C ALA A 161 -2.04 0.78 -0.89
N SER A 162 -3.31 0.45 -1.16
CA SER A 162 -4.16 1.16 -2.12
C SER A 162 -4.44 2.59 -1.64
N LYS A 163 -4.81 2.79 -0.38
CA LYS A 163 -5.05 4.12 0.22
C LYS A 163 -3.81 5.00 0.17
N ARG A 164 -2.64 4.47 0.56
CA ARG A 164 -1.36 5.21 0.48
C ARG A 164 -1.03 5.67 -0.94
N ARG A 165 -1.25 4.82 -1.94
CA ARG A 165 -1.02 5.17 -3.35
C ARG A 165 -1.96 6.27 -3.84
N ILE A 166 -3.23 6.25 -3.44
CA ILE A 166 -4.20 7.31 -3.78
C ILE A 166 -3.77 8.63 -3.13
N GLN A 167 -3.38 8.60 -1.86
CA GLN A 167 -2.90 9.79 -1.14
C GLN A 167 -1.63 10.38 -1.76
N LYS A 168 -0.65 9.54 -2.10
CA LYS A 168 0.58 9.96 -2.79
C LYS A 168 0.29 10.55 -4.18
N MET A 169 -0.68 9.99 -4.91
CA MET A 169 -1.08 10.55 -6.21
C MET A 169 -1.72 11.93 -6.04
N ARG A 170 -2.61 12.10 -5.04
CA ARG A 170 -3.21 13.40 -4.72
C ARG A 170 -2.13 14.42 -4.35
N SER A 171 -1.18 14.07 -3.51
CA SER A 171 -0.11 15.00 -3.11
C SER A 171 0.80 15.41 -4.27
N ILE A 172 1.07 14.50 -5.22
CA ILE A 172 1.83 14.84 -6.45
C ILE A 172 1.03 15.79 -7.34
N VAL A 173 -0.27 15.54 -7.55
CA VAL A 173 -1.12 16.41 -8.37
C VAL A 173 -1.22 17.81 -7.76
N THR A 174 -1.48 17.91 -6.45
CA THR A 174 -1.53 19.20 -5.75
C THR A 174 -0.19 19.92 -5.78
N GLY A 175 0.93 19.19 -5.65
CA GLY A 175 2.27 19.77 -5.77
C GLY A 175 2.59 20.28 -7.18
N LEU A 176 2.09 19.61 -8.21
CA LEU A 176 2.23 20.04 -9.62
C LEU A 176 1.35 21.26 -9.92
N GLU A 177 0.12 21.32 -9.41
CA GLU A 177 -0.76 22.49 -9.54
C GLU A 177 -0.11 23.75 -8.94
N THR A 178 0.66 23.62 -7.86
CA THR A 178 1.41 24.75 -7.28
C THR A 178 2.68 25.14 -8.05
N GLN A 179 3.18 24.29 -8.96
CA GLN A 179 4.43 24.53 -9.71
C GLN A 179 4.21 24.83 -11.19
N LEU A 180 2.99 24.64 -11.71
CA LEU A 180 2.66 24.95 -13.09
C LEU A 180 2.22 26.42 -13.18
N PRO A 181 2.91 27.28 -13.97
CA PRO A 181 2.39 28.60 -14.26
C PRO A 181 1.07 28.48 -15.05
N ASP A 182 0.12 29.38 -14.78
CA ASP A 182 -1.12 29.48 -15.54
C ASP A 182 -0.81 29.66 -17.02
N PHE A 183 -0.97 28.59 -17.81
CA PHE A 183 -0.91 28.72 -19.26
C PHE A 183 -2.15 29.50 -19.72
N PRO A 184 -1.99 30.67 -20.37
CA PRO A 184 -3.14 31.38 -20.91
C PRO A 184 -3.79 30.46 -21.95
N ARG A 185 -5.06 30.09 -21.70
CA ARG A 185 -5.86 29.33 -22.67
C ARG A 185 -5.83 30.08 -24.00
N LYS A 186 -5.31 29.45 -25.07
CA LYS A 186 -5.28 30.02 -26.44
C LYS A 186 -6.68 30.11 -27.10
N GLY A 187 -7.75 30.16 -26.31
CA GLY A 187 -9.12 30.20 -26.81
C GLY A 187 -9.92 31.30 -26.12
N VAL A 188 -10.93 31.84 -26.83
CA VAL A 188 -11.90 32.77 -26.27
C VAL A 188 -12.52 32.12 -25.05
N LYS A 189 -12.50 32.82 -23.91
CA LYS A 189 -13.12 32.36 -22.67
C LYS A 189 -14.59 32.07 -22.99
N PRO A 190 -15.12 30.89 -22.67
CA PRO A 190 -16.54 30.60 -22.92
C PRO A 190 -17.40 31.67 -22.25
N PRO A 191 -18.56 32.00 -22.83
CA PRO A 191 -19.45 33.01 -22.28
C PRO A 191 -19.78 32.69 -20.83
N SER A 192 -19.86 33.73 -20.00
CA SER A 192 -20.30 33.58 -18.61
C SER A 192 -21.72 33.02 -18.63
N ASN A 193 -21.86 31.78 -18.17
CA ASN A 193 -23.11 31.02 -18.13
C ASN A 193 -23.57 30.46 -19.50
N PRO A 194 -22.92 29.38 -19.99
CA PRO A 194 -23.31 28.72 -21.25
C PRO A 194 -24.66 28.01 -21.18
N MET A 195 -25.25 27.89 -19.99
CA MET A 195 -26.52 27.20 -19.75
C MET A 195 -27.61 28.19 -19.31
N PRO A 196 -28.80 28.17 -19.94
CA PRO A 196 -29.91 29.00 -19.51
C PRO A 196 -30.43 28.57 -18.13
N LYS A 197 -30.91 29.53 -17.32
CA LYS A 197 -31.39 29.29 -15.95
C LYS A 197 -32.52 28.24 -15.86
N SER A 198 -33.27 28.04 -16.94
CA SER A 198 -34.31 27.01 -17.03
C SER A 198 -33.73 25.59 -17.01
N MET A 199 -32.62 25.33 -17.71
CA MET A 199 -31.95 24.03 -17.72
C MET A 199 -31.26 23.72 -16.39
N ILE A 200 -30.74 24.75 -15.71
CA ILE A 200 -30.15 24.62 -14.36
C ILE A 200 -31.23 24.23 -13.33
N ALA A 201 -32.47 24.69 -13.51
CA ALA A 201 -33.59 24.35 -12.64
C ALA A 201 -34.13 22.93 -12.86
N GLU A 202 -33.91 22.36 -14.06
CA GLU A 202 -34.29 20.97 -14.41
C GLU A 202 -33.25 19.94 -13.93
N GLU A 203 -31.97 20.32 -13.84
CA GLU A 203 -30.93 19.51 -13.17
C GLU A 203 -31.13 19.54 -11.65
N LYS A 204 -31.82 18.53 -11.11
CA LYS A 204 -31.81 18.30 -9.65
C LYS A 204 -30.42 17.81 -9.24
N PRO A 205 -29.76 18.46 -8.27
CA PRO A 205 -28.57 17.88 -7.64
C PRO A 205 -28.93 16.50 -7.07
N SER A 206 -28.10 15.49 -7.28
CA SER A 206 -28.28 14.27 -6.51
C SER A 206 -28.03 14.60 -5.04
N GLU A 207 -29.03 14.40 -4.19
CA GLU A 207 -28.87 14.53 -2.75
C GLU A 207 -27.89 13.44 -2.30
N ALA A 208 -26.63 13.82 -2.08
CA ALA A 208 -25.70 12.97 -1.38
C ALA A 208 -26.30 12.70 0.02
N PRO A 209 -26.34 11.44 0.50
CA PRO A 209 -26.91 11.14 1.81
C PRO A 209 -26.12 11.88 2.89
N GLU A 210 -26.67 12.98 3.39
CA GLU A 210 -25.99 13.94 4.28
C GLU A 210 -25.55 13.32 5.62
N GLY A 211 -26.24 12.26 6.06
CA GLY A 211 -25.92 11.55 7.32
C GLY A 211 -24.72 10.61 7.25
N ARG A 212 -24.57 9.81 6.19
CA ARG A 212 -23.47 8.81 6.09
C ARG A 212 -22.10 9.45 5.96
N VAL A 213 -22.01 10.56 5.22
CA VAL A 213 -20.76 11.27 5.03
C VAL A 213 -20.28 11.90 6.35
N GLN A 214 -21.19 12.40 7.18
CA GLN A 214 -20.84 12.96 8.49
C GLN A 214 -20.39 11.88 9.47
N GLU A 215 -21.08 10.74 9.54
CA GLU A 215 -20.70 9.61 10.41
C GLU A 215 -19.31 9.06 10.02
N ASP A 216 -19.05 8.82 8.73
CA ASP A 216 -17.76 8.34 8.22
C ASP A 216 -16.62 9.33 8.52
N VAL A 217 -16.90 10.63 8.39
CA VAL A 217 -15.93 11.71 8.70
C VAL A 217 -15.66 11.80 10.20
N GLU A 218 -16.68 11.65 11.05
CA GLU A 218 -16.50 11.62 12.50
C GLU A 218 -15.75 10.37 12.97
N GLU A 219 -16.03 9.21 12.41
CA GLU A 219 -15.35 7.96 12.73
C GLU A 219 -13.87 8.04 12.36
N LEU A 220 -13.55 8.59 11.18
CA LEU A 220 -12.17 8.85 10.76
C LEU A 220 -11.46 9.85 11.69
N ARG A 221 -12.17 10.90 12.15
CA ARG A 221 -11.64 11.86 13.13
C ARG A 221 -11.40 11.22 14.50
N ARG A 222 -12.24 10.29 14.94
CA ARG A 222 -12.04 9.53 16.20
C ARG A 222 -10.84 8.62 16.09
N PHE A 223 -10.72 7.89 14.97
CA PHE A 223 -9.58 7.02 14.68
C PHE A 223 -8.26 7.80 14.69
N ASN A 224 -8.17 8.93 13.98
CA ASN A 224 -6.96 9.75 13.96
C ASN A 224 -6.59 10.27 15.36
N ARG A 225 -7.57 10.68 16.17
CA ARG A 225 -7.35 11.10 17.57
C ARG A 225 -6.84 9.96 18.46
N GLN A 226 -7.22 8.72 18.19
CA GLN A 226 -6.69 7.55 18.90
C GLN A 226 -5.26 7.25 18.44
N VAL A 227 -5.00 7.28 17.13
CA VAL A 227 -3.65 7.10 16.56
C VAL A 227 -2.67 8.13 17.12
N ASP A 228 -3.06 9.40 17.23
CA ASP A 228 -2.20 10.45 17.80
C ASP A 228 -1.87 10.22 19.27
N ARG A 229 -2.83 9.73 20.07
CA ARG A 229 -2.63 9.39 21.48
C ARG A 229 -1.69 8.20 21.64
N VAL A 230 -1.93 7.15 20.86
CA VAL A 230 -1.09 5.94 20.87
C VAL A 230 0.32 6.25 20.38
N ALA A 231 0.46 7.07 19.32
CA ALA A 231 1.77 7.49 18.82
C ALA A 231 2.58 8.24 19.88
N LYS A 232 1.97 9.17 20.64
CA LYS A 232 2.65 9.85 21.75
C LYS A 232 3.11 8.88 22.84
N SER A 233 2.23 7.96 23.25
CA SER A 233 2.57 6.95 24.26
C SER A 233 3.69 6.01 23.81
N LEU A 234 3.60 5.54 22.56
CA LEU A 234 4.60 4.67 21.94
C LEU A 234 5.94 5.38 21.82
N TRP A 235 5.95 6.64 21.39
CA TRP A 235 7.16 7.45 21.31
C TRP A 235 7.83 7.61 22.69
N MET A 236 7.07 7.87 23.76
CA MET A 236 7.64 7.93 25.11
C MET A 236 8.24 6.60 25.56
N LYS A 237 7.59 5.47 25.27
CA LYS A 237 8.13 4.13 25.59
C LYS A 237 9.41 3.83 24.79
N VAL A 238 9.40 4.14 23.49
CA VAL A 238 10.57 3.96 22.60
C VAL A 238 11.74 4.84 23.01
N MET A 239 11.48 6.10 23.41
CA MET A 239 12.52 6.99 23.94
C MET A 239 13.12 6.48 25.25
N LYS A 240 12.32 5.88 26.14
CA LYS A 240 12.82 5.26 27.38
C LYS A 240 13.71 4.04 27.11
N ALA A 241 13.43 3.27 26.06
CA ALA A 241 14.24 2.11 25.68
C ALA A 241 15.52 2.46 24.91
N GLY A 242 15.64 3.68 24.39
CA GLY A 242 16.86 4.17 23.75
C GLY A 242 17.31 3.34 22.54
N ALA A 243 18.62 3.06 22.45
CA ALA A 243 19.24 2.37 21.32
C ALA A 243 19.05 0.84 21.34
N GLU A 244 18.69 0.25 22.49
CA GLU A 244 18.45 -1.20 22.60
C GLU A 244 17.16 -1.62 21.89
N GLY A 245 16.23 -0.68 21.71
CA GLY A 245 14.95 -0.90 21.06
C GLY A 245 13.96 -1.73 21.88
N LEU A 246 12.70 -1.67 21.50
CA LEU A 246 11.59 -2.44 22.06
C LEU A 246 11.07 -3.44 21.03
N SER A 247 10.65 -4.63 21.46
CA SER A 247 9.96 -5.56 20.57
C SER A 247 8.56 -5.05 20.22
N VAL A 248 8.11 -5.34 19.00
CA VAL A 248 6.76 -4.98 18.55
C VAL A 248 5.72 -5.72 19.39
N GLU A 249 6.01 -6.95 19.78
CA GLU A 249 5.16 -7.76 20.69
C GLU A 249 5.04 -7.14 22.09
N ALA A 250 6.13 -6.71 22.72
CA ALA A 250 6.06 -6.06 24.05
C ALA A 250 5.37 -4.69 24.01
N LEU A 251 5.50 -3.97 22.89
CA LEU A 251 4.74 -2.73 22.65
C LEU A 251 3.24 -3.02 22.50
N GLN A 252 2.89 -4.13 21.85
CA GLN A 252 1.52 -4.57 21.69
C GLN A 252 0.93 -5.04 23.01
N GLU A 253 1.56 -5.94 23.76
CA GLU A 253 1.03 -6.46 25.04
C GLU A 253 0.66 -5.36 26.04
N GLY A 254 1.49 -4.31 26.16
CA GLY A 254 1.24 -3.19 27.06
C GLY A 254 0.31 -2.09 26.52
N LEU A 255 -0.25 -2.22 25.32
CA LEU A 255 -1.17 -1.27 24.68
C LEU A 255 -2.45 -1.94 24.14
N LEU A 256 -2.46 -3.26 24.02
CA LEU A 256 -3.56 -4.10 23.56
C LEU A 256 -4.76 -4.10 24.51
N SER A 257 -4.56 -3.73 25.79
CA SER A 257 -5.67 -3.58 26.76
C SER A 257 -6.60 -2.43 26.40
N ASP A 258 -6.07 -1.37 25.77
CA ASP A 258 -6.78 -0.09 25.64
C ASP A 258 -7.07 0.29 24.18
N TYR A 259 -6.40 -0.34 23.21
CA TYR A 259 -6.46 0.04 21.78
C TYR A 259 -6.42 -1.16 20.83
N SER A 260 -7.07 -1.01 19.68
CA SER A 260 -7.06 -2.02 18.62
C SER A 260 -5.72 -2.11 17.91
N THR A 261 -5.39 -3.31 17.40
CA THR A 261 -4.19 -3.60 16.61
C THR A 261 -4.02 -2.68 15.40
N SER A 262 -5.13 -2.25 14.79
CA SER A 262 -5.13 -1.31 13.66
C SER A 262 -4.69 0.10 14.03
N VAL A 263 -5.08 0.60 15.21
CA VAL A 263 -4.64 1.91 15.74
C VAL A 263 -3.16 1.86 16.10
N ILE A 264 -2.71 0.78 16.75
CA ILE A 264 -1.31 0.60 17.13
C ILE A 264 -0.41 0.55 15.89
N LYS A 265 -0.80 -0.24 14.88
CA LYS A 265 -0.07 -0.31 13.61
C LYS A 265 -0.02 1.03 12.89
N ALA A 266 -1.14 1.76 12.85
CA ALA A 266 -1.18 3.09 12.24
C ALA A 266 -0.31 4.11 13.00
N ALA A 267 -0.23 4.00 14.33
CA ALA A 267 0.65 4.84 15.15
C ALA A 267 2.13 4.56 14.90
N ILE A 268 2.52 3.27 14.81
CA ILE A 268 3.90 2.86 14.47
C ILE A 268 4.26 3.37 13.08
N ASP A 269 3.39 3.14 12.09
CA ASP A 269 3.64 3.59 10.71
C ASP A 269 3.79 5.11 10.64
N ARG A 270 2.97 5.86 11.37
CA ARG A 270 3.07 7.33 11.44
C ARG A 270 4.40 7.82 12.03
N LEU A 271 4.85 7.22 13.13
CA LEU A 271 6.14 7.58 13.74
C LEU A 271 7.33 7.20 12.83
N GLN A 272 7.19 6.13 12.05
CA GLN A 272 8.19 5.72 11.06
C GLN A 272 8.23 6.69 9.87
N GLU A 273 7.07 7.13 9.37
CA GLU A 273 6.96 8.14 8.30
C GLU A 273 7.50 9.52 8.75
N ALA A 274 7.37 9.85 10.03
CA ALA A 274 7.96 11.05 10.63
C ALA A 274 9.46 10.92 10.95
N GLU A 275 10.09 9.80 10.56
CA GLU A 275 11.50 9.47 10.86
C GLU A 275 11.86 9.52 12.35
N GLN A 276 10.89 9.32 13.26
CA GLN A 276 11.10 9.37 14.70
C GLN A 276 11.54 8.00 15.26
N ILE A 277 11.17 6.91 14.58
CA ILE A 277 11.52 5.54 14.96
C ILE A 277 12.07 4.77 13.75
N ILE A 278 12.94 3.79 14.03
CA ILE A 278 13.55 2.91 13.04
C ILE A 278 13.29 1.46 13.46
N LYS A 279 12.97 0.60 12.48
CA LYS A 279 12.83 -0.84 12.71
C LYS A 279 14.21 -1.51 12.65
N LEU A 280 14.59 -2.15 13.75
CA LEU A 280 15.80 -2.97 13.89
C LEU A 280 15.41 -4.42 13.60
N GLY A 281 15.47 -4.82 12.32
CA GLY A 281 15.03 -6.16 11.90
C GLY A 281 13.51 -6.32 11.81
N SER A 282 13.03 -7.56 11.94
CA SER A 282 11.61 -7.90 11.75
C SER A 282 10.70 -7.53 12.92
N ASP A 283 11.25 -7.42 14.14
CA ASP A 283 10.43 -7.36 15.36
C ASP A 283 10.88 -6.30 16.39
N ARG A 284 11.88 -5.45 16.10
CA ARG A 284 12.30 -4.41 17.06
C ARG A 284 12.18 -3.01 16.49
N ILE A 285 11.85 -2.05 17.36
CA ILE A 285 11.72 -0.63 17.06
C ILE A 285 12.59 0.16 18.03
N ALA A 286 13.42 1.07 17.52
CA ALA A 286 14.22 1.99 18.33
C ALA A 286 13.99 3.44 17.90
N SER A 287 14.35 4.38 18.76
CA SER A 287 14.29 5.81 18.43
C SER A 287 15.34 6.16 17.38
N ALA A 288 14.91 6.85 16.33
CA ALA A 288 15.82 7.35 15.30
C ALA A 288 16.83 8.35 15.88
N ALA A 289 16.46 9.11 16.91
CA ALA A 289 17.36 10.03 17.60
C ALA A 289 18.42 9.29 18.44
N SER A 290 18.03 8.16 19.06
CA SER A 290 18.97 7.30 19.80
C SER A 290 19.91 6.53 18.88
N LEU A 291 19.45 6.19 17.67
CA LEU A 291 20.27 5.60 16.60
C LEU A 291 21.16 6.63 15.89
N LYS A 292 20.69 7.88 15.71
CA LYS A 292 21.51 9.00 15.24
C LYS A 292 22.59 9.40 16.25
N GLY A 293 22.38 9.17 17.55
CA GLY A 293 23.44 9.19 18.56
C GLY A 293 24.47 8.06 18.42
N THR A 294 24.26 7.12 17.50
CA THR A 294 25.18 6.03 17.12
C THR A 294 25.49 5.99 15.61
N GLU A 295 25.17 7.06 14.87
CA GLU A 295 25.54 7.27 13.47
C GLU A 295 26.47 8.46 13.31
N ASP A 296 27.61 8.41 14.01
CA ASP A 296 28.89 8.81 13.42
C ASP A 296 29.74 7.53 13.31
N LYS A 297 29.38 6.65 12.37
CA LYS A 297 30.34 5.66 11.85
C LYS A 297 31.01 6.31 10.66
N GLU A 298 32.00 7.15 10.94
CA GLU A 298 32.84 7.74 9.92
C GLU A 298 33.38 6.63 9.00
N SER A 299 33.00 6.69 7.73
CA SER A 299 33.58 5.82 6.71
C SER A 299 34.94 6.39 6.34
N TYR A 300 35.99 5.57 6.45
CA TYR A 300 37.36 5.98 6.16
C TYR A 300 37.88 5.29 4.91
N GLN A 301 38.58 6.05 4.06
CA GLN A 301 39.51 5.51 3.08
C GLN A 301 40.83 5.19 3.80
N VAL A 302 41.24 3.93 3.77
CA VAL A 302 42.40 3.41 4.49
C VAL A 302 43.41 2.91 3.46
N GLU A 303 44.65 3.39 3.55
CA GLU A 303 45.80 2.91 2.79
C GLU A 303 46.86 2.35 3.75
N VAL A 304 47.37 1.16 3.49
CA VAL A 304 48.42 0.55 4.33
C VAL A 304 49.80 1.02 3.86
N GLU A 305 50.40 2.01 4.55
CA GLU A 305 51.73 2.54 4.21
C GLU A 305 52.87 1.58 4.63
N ARG A 306 52.75 0.97 5.81
CA ARG A 306 53.82 0.13 6.38
C ARG A 306 53.25 -0.95 7.31
N ILE A 307 53.87 -2.13 7.29
CA ILE A 307 53.60 -3.22 8.23
C ILE A 307 54.82 -3.42 9.11
N LEU A 308 54.60 -3.46 10.42
CA LEU A 308 55.60 -3.68 11.46
C LEU A 308 55.20 -4.92 12.28
N PRO A 309 56.12 -5.52 13.06
CA PRO A 309 55.75 -6.60 13.98
C PRO A 309 54.64 -6.16 14.93
N GLY A 310 53.48 -6.82 14.85
CA GLY A 310 52.32 -6.58 15.72
C GLY A 310 51.47 -5.33 15.40
N ARG A 311 51.77 -4.56 14.35
CA ARG A 311 50.96 -3.38 13.97
C ARG A 311 51.13 -2.95 12.51
N ALA A 312 50.11 -2.30 11.96
CA ALA A 312 50.18 -1.59 10.68
C ALA A 312 50.10 -0.07 10.89
N VAL A 313 50.76 0.68 10.00
CA VAL A 313 50.60 2.13 9.88
C VAL A 313 49.78 2.40 8.64
N CYS A 314 48.63 3.04 8.84
CA CYS A 314 47.66 3.30 7.80
C CYS A 314 47.49 4.81 7.60
N LEU A 315 47.40 5.24 6.34
CA LEU A 315 47.00 6.58 5.95
C LEU A 315 45.48 6.62 5.77
N ILE A 316 44.84 7.57 6.43
CA ILE A 316 43.38 7.69 6.54
C ILE A 316 42.92 8.95 5.83
N ASN A 317 42.04 8.80 4.85
CA ASN A 317 41.52 9.87 3.98
C ASN A 317 42.64 10.76 3.40
N ASP A 318 43.79 10.15 3.07
CA ASP A 318 44.99 10.82 2.56
C ASP A 318 45.54 11.96 3.47
N ARG A 319 45.13 11.99 4.75
CA ARG A 319 45.40 13.11 5.65
C ARG A 319 46.03 12.72 6.98
N TRP A 320 45.60 11.61 7.58
CA TRP A 320 46.03 11.23 8.92
C TRP A 320 46.73 9.87 8.94
N ARG A 321 47.84 9.77 9.66
CA ARG A 321 48.49 8.48 9.91
C ARG A 321 47.97 7.89 11.21
N ALA A 322 47.44 6.69 11.16
CA ALA A 322 46.91 5.97 12.31
C ALA A 322 47.55 4.58 12.43
N ARG A 323 47.75 4.13 13.66
CA ARG A 323 48.14 2.76 13.99
C ARG A 323 46.92 1.85 13.95
N LEU A 324 47.06 0.69 13.32
CA LEU A 324 46.05 -0.38 13.31
C LEU A 324 46.67 -1.65 13.91
N LEU A 325 46.08 -2.16 14.99
CA LEU A 325 46.46 -3.45 15.57
C LEU A 325 45.68 -4.60 14.93
N PRO A 326 46.21 -5.84 14.92
CA PRO A 326 45.49 -7.01 14.43
C PRO A 326 44.15 -7.24 15.14
N GLU A 327 44.10 -6.99 16.45
CA GLU A 327 42.90 -7.11 17.28
C GLU A 327 41.83 -6.05 16.96
N GLU A 328 42.22 -4.98 16.29
CA GLU A 328 41.36 -3.85 15.95
C GLU A 328 40.95 -3.84 14.48
N TYR A 329 41.19 -4.95 13.77
CA TYR A 329 40.86 -5.12 12.36
C TYR A 329 39.90 -6.28 12.12
N GLU A 330 38.65 -5.95 11.83
CA GLU A 330 37.63 -6.90 11.37
C GLU A 330 37.48 -6.81 9.84
N GLY A 331 38.28 -7.59 9.11
CA GLY A 331 38.23 -7.66 7.65
C GLY A 331 39.13 -8.75 7.06
N PRO A 332 39.12 -8.92 5.72
CA PRO A 332 39.98 -9.89 5.05
C PRO A 332 41.46 -9.59 5.31
N SER A 333 42.21 -10.57 5.80
CA SER A 333 43.64 -10.43 6.13
C SER A 333 44.51 -10.07 4.91
N GLN A 334 44.04 -10.40 3.71
CA GLN A 334 44.71 -10.09 2.44
C GLN A 334 44.84 -8.58 2.18
N LEU A 335 44.00 -7.75 2.81
CA LEU A 335 44.03 -6.29 2.67
C LEU A 335 45.03 -5.61 3.61
N ILE A 336 45.56 -6.32 4.60
CA ILE A 336 46.65 -5.84 5.45
C ILE A 336 47.97 -6.19 4.76
N LYS A 337 48.21 -5.56 3.60
CA LYS A 337 49.45 -5.63 2.81
C LYS A 337 49.87 -4.21 2.42
N LYS A 338 51.17 -3.96 2.34
CA LYS A 338 51.71 -2.66 1.93
C LYS A 338 51.07 -2.22 0.59
N ASN A 339 50.67 -0.96 0.51
CA ASN A 339 50.01 -0.30 -0.64
C ASN A 339 48.58 -0.76 -0.94
N MET A 340 47.94 -1.54 -0.07
CA MET A 340 46.53 -1.85 -0.24
C MET A 340 45.65 -0.68 0.19
N ARG A 341 44.62 -0.39 -0.60
CA ARG A 341 43.62 0.66 -0.35
C ARG A 341 42.22 0.06 -0.24
N PHE A 342 41.47 0.50 0.77
CA PHE A 342 40.09 0.07 0.96
C PHE A 342 39.29 1.10 1.75
N ARG A 343 37.97 1.06 1.60
CA ARG A 343 37.03 1.82 2.42
C ARG A 343 36.50 0.95 3.54
N ALA A 344 36.57 1.44 4.76
CA ALA A 344 36.11 0.73 5.95
C ALA A 344 35.29 1.64 6.87
N THR A 345 34.33 1.04 7.59
CA THR A 345 33.65 1.69 8.71
C THR A 345 34.38 1.34 10.00
N GLY A 346 34.64 2.36 10.81
CA GLY A 346 35.42 2.21 12.02
C GLY A 346 35.40 3.47 12.83
N ASN A 347 36.27 3.52 13.85
CA ASN A 347 36.46 4.69 14.68
C ASN A 347 37.94 5.05 14.71
N LEU A 348 38.26 6.33 14.57
CA LEU A 348 39.55 6.88 14.96
C LEU A 348 39.51 7.25 16.45
N PHE A 349 40.54 6.88 17.19
CA PHE A 349 40.69 7.25 18.59
C PHE A 349 42.17 7.54 18.88
N ARG A 350 42.46 8.20 20.00
CA ARG A 350 43.84 8.43 20.44
C ARG A 350 44.17 7.53 21.62
N ASP A 351 45.34 6.92 21.57
CA ASP A 351 45.96 6.17 22.65
C ASP A 351 47.26 6.91 23.02
N GLY A 352 47.19 7.75 24.05
CA GLY A 352 48.20 8.77 24.35
C GLY A 352 48.39 9.75 23.19
N ASP A 353 49.63 9.90 22.72
CA ASP A 353 49.99 10.76 21.58
C ASP A 353 49.81 10.08 20.20
N THR A 354 49.39 8.82 20.18
CA THR A 354 49.25 8.05 18.93
C THR A 354 47.81 8.03 18.46
N LEU A 355 47.58 8.38 17.19
CA LEU A 355 46.29 8.17 16.54
C LEU A 355 46.13 6.69 16.15
N CYS A 356 44.99 6.10 16.48
CA CYS A 356 44.67 4.70 16.28
C CYS A 356 43.38 4.53 15.48
N LEU A 357 43.32 3.48 14.67
CA LEU A 357 42.16 3.12 13.87
C LEU A 357 41.64 1.77 14.34
N ARG A 358 40.34 1.70 14.62
CA ARG A 358 39.61 0.44 14.78
C ARG A 358 38.69 0.22 13.59
N VAL A 359 38.97 -0.79 12.78
CA VAL A 359 38.16 -1.20 11.65
C VAL A 359 37.17 -2.26 12.10
N ARG A 360 35.87 -1.96 12.03
CA ARG A 360 34.81 -2.92 12.33
C ARG A 360 34.30 -3.66 11.09
N ARG A 361 34.41 -3.05 9.91
CA ARG A 361 33.98 -3.67 8.66
C ARG A 361 34.63 -2.99 7.47
N VAL A 362 35.15 -3.80 6.55
CA VAL A 362 35.56 -3.32 5.22
C VAL A 362 34.33 -3.26 4.31
N THR A 363 34.07 -2.09 3.73
CA THR A 363 32.92 -1.83 2.84
C THR A 363 33.23 -2.02 1.37
N ARG A 364 34.45 -1.67 0.93
CA ARG A 364 34.85 -1.72 -0.49
C ARG A 364 36.36 -1.75 -0.62
N ILE A 365 36.89 -2.52 -1.57
CA ILE A 365 38.31 -2.50 -1.97
C ILE A 365 38.48 -1.45 -3.08
N LEU A 366 39.56 -0.66 -3.03
CA LEU A 366 39.80 0.46 -3.94
C LEU A 366 40.92 0.16 -4.94
#